data_AF-A0A2N2LJV1-F1
#
_entry.id   AF-A0A2N2LJV1-F1
#
_cell.length_a   1.000
_cell.length_b   1.000
_cell.length_c   1.000
_cell.angle_alpha   90.00
_cell.angle_beta   90.00
_cell.angle_gamma   90.00
#
_symmetry.space_group_name_H-M   'P 1'
#
loop_
_entity.id
_entity.type
_entity.pdbx_description
1 polymer ?
#
loop_
_entity_poly.entity_id
_entity_poly.type
_entity_poly.pdbx_seq_one_letter_code
_entity_poly.pdbx_strand_id
1 'polypeptide(L)'
;MADEELTPSTDEPEADQPHRDWQAEATKWKALARKHEKAAKENVDAARRLAEIEESGKSEQERLAEARQSAEERAQSTEREAGCLRVALRKGLTDVQARRLVGDTEDELEADADEFLATFAPAQASDTDLPSRPRERLRPGARPEATPDETDPAPLAEAIPRSAF
;
A
#
# COMPACT_ATOMS: atom_id res chain seq x y z
N MET A 1 -117.81 28.37 18.97
CA MET A 1 -117.01 27.14 18.88
C MET A 1 -115.99 27.35 17.79
N ALA A 2 -114.72 27.12 18.16
CA ALA A 2 -113.56 26.83 17.31
C ALA A 2 -113.04 27.92 16.35
N ASP A 3 -111.91 28.47 16.78
CA ASP A 3 -110.90 29.26 16.09
C ASP A 3 -110.49 28.74 14.70
N GLU A 4 -110.22 29.74 13.88
CA GLU A 4 -109.39 29.76 12.69
C GLU A 4 -107.92 29.51 13.08
N GLU A 5 -107.24 28.55 12.47
CA GLU A 5 -105.83 28.70 12.07
C GLU A 5 -105.38 27.57 11.14
N LEU A 6 -104.98 27.98 9.94
CA LEU A 6 -104.41 27.16 8.87
C LEU A 6 -102.89 27.14 9.07
N THR A 7 -102.30 25.97 9.32
CA THR A 7 -100.84 25.79 9.25
C THR A 7 -100.49 24.73 8.21
N PRO A 8 -99.68 25.06 7.18
CA PRO A 8 -99.02 24.06 6.34
C PRO A 8 -97.60 23.88 6.87
N SER A 9 -97.38 22.88 7.74
CA SER A 9 -96.02 22.52 8.14
C SER A 9 -95.52 21.39 7.25
N THR A 10 -94.77 21.81 6.23
CA THR A 10 -93.85 21.01 5.42
C THR A 10 -93.05 20.04 6.28
N ASP A 11 -93.21 18.75 6.02
CA ASP A 11 -92.38 17.68 6.60
C ASP A 11 -91.38 17.26 5.51
N GLU A 12 -90.18 17.87 5.54
CA GLU A 12 -89.01 17.44 4.77
C GLU A 12 -88.29 16.30 5.54
N PRO A 13 -87.75 15.28 4.86
CA PRO A 13 -87.16 14.12 5.52
C PRO A 13 -85.81 14.50 6.14
N GLU A 14 -85.70 14.35 7.47
CA GLU A 14 -84.46 14.55 8.21
C GLU A 14 -83.41 13.53 7.75
N ALA A 15 -82.35 14.04 7.12
CA ALA A 15 -81.20 13.25 6.69
C ALA A 15 -80.46 12.71 7.92
N ASP A 16 -80.44 11.38 8.03
CA ASP A 16 -79.68 10.60 9.02
C ASP A 16 -78.17 10.89 8.87
N GLN A 17 -77.68 11.90 9.58
CA GLN A 17 -76.26 12.18 9.66
C GLN A 17 -75.63 11.26 10.72
N PRO A 18 -74.54 10.54 10.38
CA PRO A 18 -73.91 9.63 11.34
C PRO A 18 -73.40 10.43 12.55
N HIS A 19 -73.95 10.12 13.72
CA HIS A 19 -73.50 10.70 14.98
C HIS A 19 -72.03 10.33 15.23
N ARG A 20 -71.14 11.27 14.94
CA ARG A 20 -69.70 11.11 15.10
C ARG A 20 -69.36 11.11 16.59
N ASP A 21 -69.01 9.95 17.12
CA ASP A 21 -68.56 9.81 18.51
C ASP A 21 -67.14 10.38 18.65
N TRP A 22 -67.08 11.67 18.97
CA TRP A 22 -65.85 12.42 19.18
C TRP A 22 -64.99 11.86 20.32
N GLN A 23 -65.59 11.17 21.30
CA GLN A 23 -64.85 10.58 22.42
C GLN A 23 -64.10 9.31 21.99
N ALA A 24 -64.73 8.48 21.17
CA ALA A 24 -64.09 7.31 20.57
C ALA A 24 -62.92 7.73 19.65
N GLU A 25 -63.11 8.81 18.89
CA GLU A 25 -62.08 9.31 17.98
C GLU A 25 -60.90 9.96 18.73
N ALA A 26 -61.15 10.76 19.77
CA ALA A 26 -60.10 11.30 20.63
C ALA A 26 -59.26 10.18 21.29
N THR A 27 -59.90 9.11 21.72
CA THR A 27 -59.21 7.95 22.32
C THR A 27 -58.33 7.23 21.29
N LYS A 28 -58.83 7.06 20.06
CA LYS A 28 -58.06 6.50 18.94
C LYS A 28 -56.82 7.34 18.62
N TRP A 29 -56.97 8.66 18.50
CA TRP A 29 -55.85 9.56 18.22
C TRP A 29 -54.82 9.59 19.35
N LYS A 30 -55.25 9.55 20.61
CA LYS A 30 -54.35 9.46 21.76
C LYS A 30 -53.56 8.14 21.77
N ALA A 31 -54.21 7.02 21.45
CA ALA A 31 -53.56 5.72 21.34
C ALA A 31 -52.55 5.69 20.17
N LEU A 32 -52.91 6.27 19.02
CA LEU A 32 -52.01 6.42 17.87
C LEU A 32 -50.81 7.31 18.20
N ALA A 33 -51.04 8.47 18.84
CA ALA A 33 -49.97 9.37 19.25
C ALA A 33 -48.95 8.68 20.15
N ARG A 34 -49.40 7.90 21.15
CA ARG A 34 -48.48 7.13 22.01
C ARG A 34 -47.73 6.03 21.26
N LYS A 35 -48.36 5.36 20.30
CA LYS A 35 -47.71 4.36 19.44
C LYS A 35 -46.63 5.00 18.56
N HIS A 36 -46.94 6.14 17.94
CA HIS A 36 -45.99 6.88 17.12
C HIS A 36 -44.85 7.45 17.95
N GLU A 37 -45.12 7.93 19.16
CA GLU A 37 -44.08 8.37 20.09
C GLU A 37 -43.14 7.23 20.46
N LYS A 38 -43.67 6.04 20.76
CA LYS A 38 -42.86 4.84 21.04
C LYS A 38 -42.03 4.42 19.82
N ALA A 39 -42.66 4.35 18.64
CA ALA A 39 -41.99 3.99 17.40
C ALA A 39 -40.92 5.02 17.00
N ALA A 40 -41.15 6.31 17.25
CA ALA A 40 -40.16 7.36 17.00
C ALA A 40 -38.92 7.18 17.90
N LYS A 41 -39.12 6.87 19.19
CA LYS A 41 -38.00 6.59 20.11
C LYS A 41 -37.22 5.34 19.67
N GLU A 42 -37.92 4.26 19.33
CA GLU A 42 -37.29 3.02 18.84
C GLU A 42 -36.52 3.25 17.52
N ASN A 43 -37.08 4.03 16.59
CA ASN A 43 -36.41 4.38 15.34
C ASN A 43 -35.18 5.25 15.55
N VAL A 44 -35.22 6.20 16.49
CA VAL A 44 -34.05 7.02 16.85
C VAL A 44 -32.94 6.15 17.44
N ASP A 45 -33.26 5.22 18.33
CA ASP A 45 -32.28 4.30 18.90
C ASP A 45 -31.71 3.34 17.85
N ALA A 46 -32.55 2.86 16.91
CA ALA A 46 -32.09 2.05 15.79
C ALA A 46 -31.17 2.83 14.83
N ALA A 47 -31.51 4.09 14.52
CA ALA A 47 -30.69 4.97 13.69
C ALA A 47 -29.33 5.27 14.33
N ARG A 48 -29.30 5.46 15.66
CA ARG A 48 -28.04 5.65 16.41
C ARG A 48 -27.14 4.42 16.33
N ARG A 49 -27.70 3.22 16.54
CA ARG A 49 -26.94 1.97 16.43
C ARG A 49 -26.41 1.73 15.01
N LEU A 50 -27.21 2.05 13.99
CA LEU A 50 -26.77 1.98 12.60
C LEU A 50 -25.61 2.93 12.33
N ALA A 51 -25.72 4.19 12.77
CA ALA A 51 -24.64 5.16 12.62
C ALA A 51 -23.35 4.72 13.34
N GLU A 52 -23.45 4.14 14.54
CA GLU A 52 -22.31 3.61 15.28
C GLU A 52 -21.66 2.41 14.57
N ILE A 53 -22.46 1.48 14.03
CA ILE A 53 -21.95 0.35 13.25
C ILE A 53 -21.28 0.82 11.96
N GLU A 54 -21.90 1.76 11.24
CA GLU A 54 -21.32 2.33 10.02
C GLU A 54 -20.02 3.09 10.30
N GLU A 55 -19.94 3.85 11.38
CA GLU A 55 -18.73 4.56 11.78
C GLU A 55 -17.62 3.58 12.17
N SER A 56 -17.96 2.55 12.96
CA SER A 56 -16.99 1.51 13.33
C SER A 56 -16.52 0.73 12.11
N GLY A 57 -17.43 0.39 11.19
CA GLY A 57 -17.12 -0.28 9.93
C GLY A 57 -16.28 0.57 9.00
N LYS A 58 -16.53 1.88 8.90
CA LYS A 58 -15.67 2.81 8.14
C LYS A 58 -14.29 2.88 8.75
N SER A 59 -14.18 3.01 10.07
CA SER A 59 -12.88 3.03 10.76
C SER A 59 -12.10 1.73 10.57
N GLU A 60 -12.77 0.58 10.59
CA GLU A 60 -12.13 -0.71 10.29
C GLU A 60 -11.73 -0.82 8.82
N GLN A 61 -12.57 -0.37 7.89
CA GLN A 61 -12.26 -0.34 6.46
C GLN A 61 -11.06 0.57 6.14
N GLU A 62 -10.99 1.74 6.75
CA GLU A 62 -9.86 2.66 6.62
C GLU A 62 -8.57 2.02 7.13
N ARG A 63 -8.59 1.42 8.33
CA ARG A 63 -7.42 0.69 8.85
C ARG A 63 -7.00 -0.48 7.96
N LEU A 64 -7.95 -1.22 7.42
CA LEU A 64 -7.67 -2.32 6.48
C LEU A 64 -7.12 -1.80 5.16
N ALA A 65 -7.61 -0.66 4.67
CA ALA A 65 -7.11 -0.02 3.46
C ALA A 65 -5.68 0.49 3.66
N GLU A 66 -5.38 1.17 4.77
CA GLU A 66 -4.03 1.61 5.12
C GLU A 66 -3.07 0.42 5.29
N ALA A 67 -3.51 -0.66 5.95
CA ALA A 67 -2.70 -1.85 6.11
C ALA A 67 -2.41 -2.55 4.77
N ARG A 68 -3.40 -2.60 3.86
CA ARG A 68 -3.23 -3.13 2.50
C ARG A 68 -2.30 -2.26 1.69
N GLN A 69 -2.51 -0.95 1.67
CA GLN A 69 -1.65 -0.01 0.95
C GLN A 69 -0.21 -0.11 1.45
N SER A 70 0.01 -0.12 2.77
CA SER A 70 1.35 -0.26 3.33
C SER A 70 2.00 -1.62 3.01
N ALA A 71 1.20 -2.70 2.92
CA ALA A 71 1.69 -4.01 2.50
C ALA A 71 2.02 -4.05 0.99
N GLU A 72 1.18 -3.43 0.15
CA GLU A 72 1.37 -3.30 -1.29
C GLU A 72 2.59 -2.45 -1.62
N GLU A 73 2.79 -1.31 -0.94
CA GLU A 73 3.98 -0.47 -1.10
C GLU A 73 5.27 -1.25 -0.76
N ARG A 74 5.26 -2.03 0.33
CA ARG A 74 6.38 -2.89 0.71
C ARG A 74 6.61 -4.04 -0.25
N ALA A 75 5.55 -4.63 -0.79
CA ALA A 75 5.64 -5.68 -1.79
C ALA A 75 6.22 -5.12 -3.10
N GLN A 76 5.67 -4.01 -3.60
CA GLN A 76 6.13 -3.34 -4.81
C GLN A 76 7.59 -2.88 -4.69
N SER A 77 8.00 -2.32 -3.54
CA SER A 77 9.39 -1.92 -3.33
C SER A 77 10.34 -3.13 -3.39
N THR A 78 9.95 -4.24 -2.75
CA THR A 78 10.77 -5.47 -2.71
C THR A 78 10.83 -6.15 -4.07
N GLU A 79 9.70 -6.21 -4.79
CA GLU A 79 9.63 -6.77 -6.14
C GLU A 79 10.48 -5.96 -7.12
N ARG A 80 10.42 -4.62 -7.02
CA ARG A 80 11.26 -3.72 -7.82
C ARG A 80 12.74 -3.93 -7.51
N GLU A 81 13.13 -3.91 -6.24
CA GLU A 81 14.52 -4.16 -5.83
C GLU A 81 15.02 -5.52 -6.33
N ALA A 82 14.20 -6.57 -6.20
CA ALA A 82 14.53 -7.89 -6.73
C ALA A 82 14.70 -7.87 -8.26
N GLY A 83 13.83 -7.17 -9.00
CA GLY A 83 13.93 -6.97 -10.44
C GLY A 83 15.23 -6.28 -10.84
N CYS A 84 15.54 -5.14 -10.20
CA CYS A 84 16.77 -4.39 -10.41
C CYS A 84 18.02 -5.26 -10.15
N LEU A 85 18.01 -6.04 -9.07
CA LEU A 85 19.12 -6.94 -8.73
C LEU A 85 19.28 -8.07 -9.76
N ARG A 86 18.17 -8.66 -10.25
CA ARG A 86 18.22 -9.68 -11.32
C ARG A 86 18.86 -9.13 -12.59
N VAL A 87 18.43 -7.94 -13.04
CA VAL A 87 18.96 -7.29 -14.23
C VAL A 87 20.42 -6.90 -14.03
N ALA A 88 20.77 -6.34 -12.87
CA ALA A 88 22.14 -5.96 -12.55
C ALA A 88 23.09 -7.16 -12.57
N LEU A 89 22.70 -8.30 -12.02
CA LEU A 89 23.48 -9.54 -12.07
C LEU A 89 23.69 -10.03 -13.51
N ARG A 90 22.67 -9.91 -14.39
CA ARG A 90 22.79 -10.29 -15.80
C ARG A 90 23.72 -9.38 -16.59
N LYS A 91 23.66 -8.08 -16.34
CA LYS A 91 24.40 -7.05 -17.10
C LYS A 91 25.75 -6.68 -16.47
N GLY A 92 26.04 -7.19 -15.27
CA GLY A 92 27.29 -6.92 -14.55
C GLY A 92 27.34 -5.56 -13.85
N LEU A 93 26.18 -4.98 -13.51
CA LEU A 93 26.11 -3.73 -12.76
C LEU A 93 26.36 -3.99 -11.26
N THR A 94 26.96 -3.00 -10.59
CA THR A 94 27.10 -2.99 -9.13
C THR A 94 25.76 -2.69 -8.44
N ASP A 95 25.59 -3.06 -7.17
CA ASP A 95 24.37 -2.75 -6.39
C ASP A 95 24.00 -1.25 -6.44
N VAL A 96 25.01 -0.38 -6.37
CA VAL A 96 24.81 1.07 -6.41
C VAL A 96 24.26 1.53 -7.76
N GLN A 97 24.68 0.89 -8.86
CA GLN A 97 24.18 1.18 -10.20
C GLN A 97 22.79 0.57 -10.42
N ALA A 98 22.53 -0.62 -9.87
CA ALA A 98 21.22 -1.28 -9.93
C ALA A 98 20.10 -0.42 -9.33
N ARG A 99 20.39 0.25 -8.21
CA ARG A 99 19.44 1.19 -7.54
C ARG A 99 19.08 2.42 -8.38
N ARG A 100 19.86 2.73 -9.43
CA ARG A 100 19.60 3.85 -10.33
C ARG A 100 18.79 3.47 -11.56
N LEU A 101 18.52 2.19 -11.77
CA LEU A 101 17.73 1.74 -12.90
C LEU A 101 16.27 2.19 -12.76
N VAL A 102 15.71 2.63 -13.88
CA VAL A 102 14.33 3.13 -13.98
C VAL A 102 13.52 2.16 -14.84
N GLY A 103 12.52 1.54 -14.23
CA GLY A 103 11.57 0.67 -14.90
C GLY A 103 10.73 -0.09 -13.89
N ASP A 104 9.54 -0.52 -14.29
CA ASP A 104 8.66 -1.34 -13.45
C ASP A 104 8.59 -2.79 -13.95
N THR A 105 8.95 -3.02 -15.22
CA THR A 105 9.04 -4.34 -15.83
C THR A 105 10.49 -4.75 -16.05
N GLU A 106 10.72 -6.07 -16.19
CA GLU A 106 12.07 -6.62 -16.46
C GLU A 106 12.63 -6.09 -17.79
N ASP A 107 11.78 -5.97 -18.82
CA ASP A 107 12.18 -5.47 -20.14
C ASP A 107 12.60 -3.98 -20.11
N GLU A 108 11.86 -3.14 -19.38
CA GLU A 108 12.21 -1.73 -19.19
C GLU A 108 13.52 -1.58 -18.41
N LEU A 109 13.70 -2.37 -17.34
CA LEU A 109 14.94 -2.37 -16.55
C LEU A 109 16.14 -2.83 -17.39
N GLU A 110 15.97 -3.82 -18.28
CA GLU A 110 17.03 -4.27 -19.17
C GLU A 110 17.41 -3.22 -20.22
N ALA A 111 16.42 -2.55 -20.82
CA ALA A 111 16.65 -1.49 -21.79
C ALA A 111 17.35 -0.28 -21.17
N ASP A 112 16.90 0.16 -19.99
CA ASP A 112 17.53 1.25 -19.24
C ASP A 112 18.95 0.89 -18.81
N ALA A 113 19.18 -0.36 -18.38
CA ALA A 113 20.53 -0.83 -18.04
C ALA A 113 21.48 -0.78 -19.26
N ASP A 114 21.00 -1.14 -20.45
CA ASP A 114 21.78 -1.07 -21.68
C ASP A 114 22.09 0.38 -22.09
N GLU A 115 21.12 1.29 -22.00
CA GLU A 115 21.33 2.73 -22.24
C GLU A 115 22.31 3.33 -21.22
N PHE A 116 22.17 2.96 -19.95
CA PHE A 116 23.06 3.40 -18.89
C PHE A 116 24.50 2.94 -19.15
N LEU A 117 24.72 1.67 -19.51
CA LEU A 117 26.05 1.17 -19.87
C LEU A 117 26.61 1.85 -21.13
N ALA A 118 25.78 2.14 -22.12
CA ALA A 118 26.20 2.86 -23.33
C ALA A 118 26.75 4.26 -23.02
N THR A 119 26.27 4.90 -21.96
CA THR A 119 26.76 6.21 -21.50
C THR A 119 28.17 6.15 -20.90
N PHE A 120 28.56 5.00 -20.31
CA PHE A 120 29.91 4.78 -19.78
C PHE A 120 30.86 4.11 -20.76
N ALA A 121 30.33 3.56 -21.86
CA ALA A 121 31.17 3.01 -22.91
C ALA A 121 32.08 4.14 -23.42
N PRO A 122 33.41 3.99 -23.35
CA PRO A 122 34.30 4.97 -23.94
C PRO A 122 33.92 5.04 -25.43
N ALA A 123 33.66 6.26 -25.93
CA ALA A 123 33.40 6.49 -27.35
C ALA A 123 34.48 5.76 -28.11
N GLN A 124 34.13 4.64 -28.76
CA GLN A 124 35.02 3.61 -29.28
C GLN A 124 36.37 4.22 -29.63
N ALA A 125 37.28 4.20 -28.65
CA ALA A 125 38.57 4.82 -28.81
C ALA A 125 39.30 3.84 -29.71
N SER A 126 39.25 4.10 -31.01
CA SER A 126 40.19 3.54 -31.97
C SER A 126 41.55 3.58 -31.29
N ASP A 127 42.14 2.40 -31.13
CA ASP A 127 43.31 2.05 -30.32
C ASP A 127 44.59 2.71 -30.84
N THR A 128 44.61 4.04 -31.01
CA THR A 128 45.67 4.72 -31.77
C THR A 128 46.16 6.03 -31.17
N ASP A 129 45.57 6.59 -30.10
CA ASP A 129 46.05 7.91 -29.64
C ASP A 129 45.87 8.24 -28.15
N LEU A 130 45.99 7.24 -27.26
CA LEU A 130 46.21 7.55 -25.84
C LEU A 130 47.71 7.80 -25.62
N PRO A 131 48.12 8.92 -25.01
CA PRO A 131 49.52 9.16 -24.68
C PRO A 131 49.99 8.12 -23.66
N SER A 132 50.63 7.06 -24.15
CA SER A 132 51.26 6.06 -23.29
C SER A 132 52.26 6.78 -22.39
N ARG A 133 52.10 6.64 -21.08
CA ARG A 133 53.13 7.09 -20.14
C ARG A 133 54.46 6.46 -20.56
N PRO A 134 55.55 7.24 -20.67
CA PRO A 134 56.83 6.70 -21.06
C PRO A 134 57.24 5.60 -20.08
N ARG A 135 57.38 4.37 -20.57
CA ARG A 135 57.93 3.27 -19.78
C ARG A 135 59.40 3.57 -19.52
N GLU A 136 59.71 3.96 -18.29
CA GLU A 136 61.08 4.20 -17.84
C GLU A 136 61.88 2.89 -17.96
N ARG A 137 62.77 2.82 -18.94
CA ARG A 137 63.68 1.67 -19.11
C ARG A 137 64.87 1.84 -18.15
N LEU A 138 64.59 1.77 -16.86
CA LEU A 138 65.64 1.69 -15.83
C LEU A 138 66.45 0.41 -16.11
N ARG A 139 67.74 0.57 -16.44
CA ARG A 139 68.68 -0.56 -16.42
C ARG A 139 68.75 -1.06 -14.98
N PRO A 140 68.54 -2.36 -14.71
CA PRO A 140 68.81 -2.90 -13.39
C PRO A 140 70.28 -2.61 -13.07
N GLY A 141 70.54 -1.79 -12.05
CA GLY A 141 71.87 -1.65 -11.50
C GLY A 141 72.40 -3.02 -11.11
N ALA A 142 73.70 -3.25 -11.27
CA ALA A 142 74.35 -4.51 -10.93
C ALA A 142 73.99 -4.91 -9.49
N ARG A 143 73.09 -5.88 -9.35
CA ARG A 143 72.86 -6.56 -8.07
C ARG A 143 74.13 -7.39 -7.81
N PRO A 144 74.78 -7.27 -6.65
CA PRO A 144 75.75 -8.28 -6.26
C PRO A 144 75.02 -9.62 -6.25
N GLU A 145 75.62 -10.61 -6.91
CA GLU A 145 75.13 -11.98 -7.00
C GLU A 145 75.26 -12.62 -5.61
N ALA A 146 74.30 -12.34 -4.74
CA ALA A 146 74.06 -13.15 -3.57
C ALA A 146 73.32 -14.39 -4.06
N THR A 147 74.05 -15.49 -4.25
CA THR A 147 73.47 -16.82 -4.32
C THR A 147 72.57 -16.99 -3.10
N PRO A 148 71.26 -17.24 -3.26
CA PRO A 148 70.45 -17.65 -2.13
C PRO A 148 71.00 -18.98 -1.65
N ASP A 149 71.54 -19.04 -0.44
CA ASP A 149 71.73 -20.31 0.24
C ASP A 149 70.34 -20.94 0.34
N GLU A 150 70.11 -21.97 -0.48
CA GLU A 150 68.93 -22.81 -0.43
C GLU A 150 68.87 -23.44 0.95
N THR A 151 68.14 -22.77 1.85
CA THR A 151 67.97 -23.20 3.23
C THR A 151 66.99 -24.37 3.19
N ASP A 152 67.52 -25.57 3.06
CA ASP A 152 66.76 -26.81 3.03
C ASP A 152 65.90 -26.91 4.31
N PRO A 153 64.56 -27.01 4.22
CA PRO A 153 63.68 -26.95 5.39
C PRO A 153 63.71 -28.22 6.26
N ALA A 154 64.25 -29.33 5.75
CA ALA A 154 64.36 -30.60 6.46
C ALA A 154 65.16 -30.52 7.77
N PRO A 155 66.40 -29.98 7.80
CA PRO A 155 67.15 -29.81 9.04
C PRO A 155 66.50 -28.85 10.04
N LEU A 156 65.77 -27.83 9.56
CA LEU A 156 65.04 -26.89 10.44
C LEU A 156 63.86 -27.55 11.14
N ALA A 157 63.18 -28.51 10.48
CA ALA A 157 62.07 -29.24 11.06
C ALA A 157 62.51 -30.25 12.15
N GLU A 158 63.74 -30.77 12.06
CA GLU A 158 64.32 -31.68 13.05
C GLU A 158 64.78 -30.95 14.34
N ALA A 159 65.09 -29.66 14.23
CA ALA A 159 65.47 -28.81 15.36
C ALA A 159 64.28 -28.34 16.23
N ILE A 160 63.04 -28.61 15.83
CA ILE A 160 61.86 -28.30 16.63
C ILE A 160 61.65 -29.44 17.64
N PRO A 161 61.82 -29.21 18.97
CA PRO A 161 61.53 -30.23 19.96
C PRO A 161 60.04 -30.57 19.90
N ARG A 162 59.72 -31.80 19.47
CA ARG A 162 58.35 -32.32 19.49
C ARG A 162 57.94 -32.54 20.95
N SER A 163 57.37 -31.50 21.55
CA SER A 163 56.68 -31.59 22.83
C SER A 163 55.54 -32.60 22.70
N ALA A 164 55.70 -33.77 23.31
CA ALA A 164 54.61 -34.73 23.48
C ALA A 164 53.55 -34.09 24.38
N PHE A 165 52.29 -34.12 23.94
CA PHE A 165 51.12 -33.88 24.79
C PHE A 165 50.89 -35.08 25.71
#